data_AF-A0A6L3X9M2-F1
#
_entry.id   AF-A0A6L3X9M2-F1
#
_cell.length_a   1.000
_cell.length_b   1.000
_cell.length_c   1.000
_cell.angle_alpha   90.00
_cell.angle_beta   90.00
_cell.angle_gamma   90.00
#
_symmetry.space_group_name_H-M   'P 1'
#
loop_
_entity.id
_entity.type
_entity.pdbx_description
1 polymer ?
#
loop_
_entity_poly.entity_id
_entity_poly.type
_entity_poly.pdbx_seq_one_letter_code
_entity_poly.pdbx_strand_id
1 'polypeptide(L)' 'PEPDWEIVLSPQGMVARGTDTDGQMRAFVVSEDRMKEAFALLKSLPA' A
#
# COMPACT_ATOMS: atom_id res chain seq x y z
N PRO A 1 0.39 -0.35 17.24
CA PRO A 1 -0.60 0.57 16.65
C PRO A 1 -1.19 -0.05 15.38
N GLU A 2 -2.50 0.04 15.19
CA GLU A 2 -3.10 -0.25 13.89
C GLU A 2 -2.58 0.79 12.89
N PRO A 3 -2.18 0.39 11.67
CA PRO A 3 -1.70 1.34 10.69
C PRO A 3 -2.86 2.21 10.18
N ASP A 4 -2.56 3.49 9.94
CA ASP A 4 -3.48 4.39 9.25
C ASP A 4 -3.55 4.00 7.78
N TRP A 5 -4.76 3.66 7.32
CA TRP A 5 -4.99 3.16 5.96
C TRP A 5 -5.46 4.26 5.03
N GLU A 6 -4.71 4.45 3.95
CA GLU A 6 -5.16 5.21 2.79
C GLU A 6 -5.52 4.23 1.68
N ILE A 7 -6.75 4.33 1.17
CA ILE A 7 -7.27 3.44 0.13
C ILE A 7 -7.65 4.26 -1.09
N VAL A 8 -7.00 3.97 -2.22
CA VAL A 8 -7.27 4.58 -3.51
C VAL A 8 -7.96 3.55 -4.40
N LEU A 9 -9.18 3.89 -4.84
CA LEU A 9 -9.97 3.09 -5.76
C LEU A 9 -9.91 3.71 -7.15
N SER A 10 -9.81 2.85 -8.16
CA SER A 10 -9.75 3.24 -9.57
C SER A 10 -10.45 2.18 -10.44
N PRO A 11 -10.78 2.50 -11.70
CA PRO A 11 -11.33 1.50 -12.63
C PRO A 11 -10.37 0.33 -12.89
N GLN A 12 -9.06 0.54 -12.73
CA GLN A 12 -8.04 -0.52 -12.84
C GLN A 12 -7.81 -1.28 -11.52
N GLY A 13 -8.66 -1.06 -10.51
CA GLY A 13 -8.60 -1.74 -9.23
C GLY A 13 -8.19 -0.85 -8.05
N MET A 14 -7.61 -1.47 -7.02
CA MET A 14 -7.42 -0.85 -5.70
C MET A 14 -5.95 -0.88 -5.29
N VAL A 15 -5.53 0.18 -4.62
CA VAL A 15 -4.27 0.25 -3.87
C VAL A 15 -4.59 0.78 -2.47
N ALA A 16 -4.22 0.02 -1.45
CA ALA A 16 -4.29 0.43 -0.05
C ALA A 16 -2.89 0.47 0.55
N ARG A 17 -2.59 1.50 1.33
CA ARG A 17 -1.30 1.67 2.02
C ARG A 17 -1.57 1.91 3.50
N GLY A 18 -0.92 1.12 4.35
CA GLY A 18 -0.96 1.29 5.80
C GLY A 18 0.33 1.96 6.26
N THR A 19 0.22 3.14 6.86
CA THR A 19 1.35 3.87 7.47
C THR A 19 1.30 3.79 8.99
N ASP A 20 2.45 3.76 9.65
CA ASP A 20 2.52 3.92 11.10
C ASP A 20 2.45 5.40 11.51
N THR A 21 2.53 5.64 12.82
CA THR A 21 2.49 6.97 13.44
C THR A 21 3.65 7.88 13.03
N ASP A 22 4.74 7.31 12.51
CA ASP A 22 5.90 8.04 11.99
C ASP A 22 5.80 8.31 10.48
N GLY A 23 4.66 7.96 9.88
CA GLY A 23 4.40 8.09 8.44
C GLY A 23 5.12 7.04 7.58
N GLN A 24 5.71 6.01 8.20
CA GLN A 24 6.40 4.94 7.47
C GLN A 24 5.39 3.90 7.00
N MET A 25 5.47 3.49 5.74
CA MET A 25 4.59 2.45 5.22
C MET A 25 4.96 1.10 5.84
N ARG A 26 4.00 0.44 6.47
CA ARG A 26 4.15 -0.86 7.12
C ARG A 26 3.45 -1.99 6.38
N ALA A 27 2.43 -1.66 5.60
CA ALA A 27 1.67 -2.64 4.83
C ALA A 27 1.14 -2.00 3.55
N PHE A 28 0.87 -2.83 2.56
CA PHE A 28 0.11 -2.42 1.39
C PHE A 28 -0.72 -3.59 0.87
N VAL A 29 -1.83 -3.28 0.20
CA VAL A 29 -2.67 -4.24 -0.50
C VAL A 29 -2.94 -3.69 -1.88
N VAL A 30 -2.84 -4.54 -2.91
CA VAL A 30 -3.22 -4.18 -4.26
C VAL A 30 -4.14 -5.24 -4.86
N SER A 31 -5.02 -4.84 -5.76
CA SER A 31 -5.73 -5.78 -6.62
C SER A 31 -4.78 -6.39 -7.66
N GLU A 32 -5.16 -7.53 -8.23
CA GLU A 32 -4.37 -8.24 -9.24
C GLU A 32 -3.97 -7.35 -10.42
N ASP A 33 -4.89 -6.52 -10.91
CA ASP A 33 -4.63 -5.57 -12.00
C ASP A 33 -3.55 -4.50 -11.68
N ARG A 34 -3.27 -4.28 -10.39
CA ARG A 34 -2.27 -3.32 -9.87
C ARG A 34 -0.99 -4.01 -9.41
N MET A 35 -0.78 -5.29 -9.71
CA MET A 35 0.38 -6.07 -9.27
C MET A 35 1.73 -5.48 -9.72
N LYS A 36 1.76 -4.71 -10.82
CA LYS A 36 2.94 -3.96 -11.26
C LYS A 36 3.37 -2.88 -10.25
N GLU A 37 2.41 -2.25 -9.59
CA GLU A 37 2.66 -1.26 -8.53
C GLU A 37 3.03 -1.94 -7.20
N ALA A 38 2.61 -3.18 -6.99
CA ALA A 38 2.97 -3.98 -5.81
C ALA A 38 4.48 -4.04 -5.60
N PHE A 39 5.26 -4.23 -6.67
CA PHE A 39 6.72 -4.31 -6.57
C PHE A 39 7.36 -3.00 -6.11
N ALA A 40 6.84 -1.85 -6.55
CA ALA A 40 7.33 -0.55 -6.11
C ALA A 40 7.00 -0.30 -4.63
N LEU A 41 5.79 -0.68 -4.21
CA LEU A 41 5.36 -0.60 -2.81
C LEU A 41 6.17 -1.56 -1.92
N LEU A 42 6.44 -2.77 -2.39
CA LEU A 42 7.27 -3.75 -1.67
C LEU A 42 8.68 -3.22 -1.40
N LYS A 43 9.30 -2.54 -2.37
CA LYS A 43 10.60 -1.89 -2.20
C LYS A 43 10.59 -0.72 -1.22
N SER A 44 9.41 -0.15 -0.98
CA SER A 44 9.23 1.00 -0.09
C SER A 44 8.89 0.55 1.34
N LEU A 45 8.68 -0.74 1.57
CA LEU A 45 8.56 -1.27 2.92
C LEU A 45 9.94 -1.28 3.60
N PRO A 46 10.01 -0.93 4.90
CA PRO A 46 11.24 -1.07 5.67
C PRO A 46 11.64 -2.55 5.75
N ALA A 47 12.95 -2.80 5.66
CA ALA A 47 13.56 -4.13 5.71
C ALA A 47 13.49 -4.77 7.11
#